data_AF-A0A7S3BP45-F1
#
_entry.id   AF-A0A7S3BP45-F1
#
_cell.length_a   1.000
_cell.length_b   1.000
_cell.length_c   1.000
_cell.angle_alpha   90.00
_cell.angle_beta   90.00
_cell.angle_gamma   90.00
#
_symmetry.space_group_name_H-M   'P 1'
#
loop_
_entity.id
_entity.type
_entity.pdbx_description
1 polymer ?
#
loop_
_entity_poly.entity_id
_entity_poly.type
_entity_poly.pdbx_seq_one_letter_code
_entity_poly.pdbx_strand_id
1 'polypeptide(L)'
;NNGGPFYPHKAIGGSADDGYVSNAGAVGCSVCAVPANSGAVYVQYGRGSCSDASSTTLYAGWVAGSHYSSEGGGFSTYPCMHPTPQYFTAISSPHSTMYGVEYERAPNSNFDAACSVCQRPAAMQTYVQWGRGSSCSNDHVTLYSGYAAAGGEGNAGRTEMVCVDHTHAGHASNDPANNNGGLFYPHKAIGGSAD
;
A
#
# COMPACT_ATOMS: atom_id res chain seq x y z
N ASN A 1 6.47 -16.86 30.21
CA ASN A 1 6.49 -15.51 29.63
C ASN A 1 6.52 -15.63 28.11
N ASN A 2 5.36 -15.78 27.47
CA ASN A 2 5.22 -15.86 26.01
C ASN A 2 4.74 -14.50 25.49
N GLY A 3 5.66 -13.55 25.34
CA GLY A 3 5.40 -12.35 24.56
C GLY A 3 5.49 -12.69 23.07
N GLY A 4 4.61 -12.12 22.23
CA GLY A 4 4.69 -12.30 20.78
C GLY A 4 6.06 -11.82 20.26
N PRO A 5 6.81 -12.63 19.51
CA PRO A 5 8.12 -12.25 19.04
C PRO A 5 8.03 -11.19 17.93
N PHE A 6 8.86 -10.14 18.02
CA PHE A 6 9.04 -9.13 16.97
C PHE A 6 10.21 -9.52 16.07
N TYR A 7 10.00 -9.53 14.75
CA TYR A 7 11.02 -9.88 13.77
C TYR A 7 11.19 -8.79 12.69
N PRO A 8 12.43 -8.50 12.28
CA PRO A 8 12.70 -7.61 11.16
C PRO A 8 12.26 -8.25 9.82
N HIS A 9 11.89 -7.40 8.86
CA HIS A 9 11.34 -7.80 7.57
C HIS A 9 12.39 -7.86 6.45
N LYS A 10 12.28 -8.85 5.56
CA LYS A 10 12.91 -8.87 4.23
C LYS A 10 11.85 -8.76 3.14
N ALA A 11 12.20 -8.24 1.99
CA ALA A 11 11.39 -8.41 0.79
C ALA A 11 11.74 -9.75 0.10
N ILE A 12 10.74 -10.44 -0.43
CA ILE A 12 10.93 -11.58 -1.32
C ILE A 12 10.44 -11.16 -2.72
N GLY A 13 11.22 -11.50 -3.74
CA GLY A 13 10.87 -11.23 -5.15
C GLY A 13 9.61 -11.97 -5.60
N GLY A 14 9.04 -11.54 -6.72
CA GLY A 14 7.69 -11.88 -7.18
C GLY A 14 6.95 -10.57 -7.44
N SER A 15 5.82 -10.35 -6.75
CA SER A 15 5.05 -9.09 -6.81
C SER A 15 5.74 -7.86 -6.19
N ALA A 16 6.94 -8.02 -5.61
CA ALA A 16 7.75 -6.92 -5.12
C ALA A 16 8.66 -6.39 -6.23
N ASP A 17 8.88 -5.08 -6.28
CA ASP A 17 9.74 -4.46 -7.30
C ASP A 17 11.15 -5.06 -7.35
N ASP A 18 11.66 -5.28 -8.57
CA ASP A 18 12.97 -5.90 -8.84
C ASP A 18 14.17 -5.18 -8.18
N GLY A 19 14.00 -3.91 -7.76
CA GLY A 19 14.99 -3.21 -6.95
C GLY A 19 15.19 -3.81 -5.55
N TYR A 20 14.30 -4.69 -5.11
CA TYR A 20 14.36 -5.36 -3.82
C TYR A 20 15.11 -6.70 -3.90
N VAL A 21 16.36 -6.69 -3.42
CA VAL A 21 17.21 -7.88 -3.41
C VAL A 21 16.84 -8.79 -2.23
N SER A 22 16.46 -10.02 -2.54
CA SER A 22 16.23 -11.05 -1.51
C SER A 22 17.50 -11.27 -0.67
N ASN A 23 17.33 -11.39 0.65
CA ASN A 23 18.41 -11.63 1.63
C ASN A 23 19.48 -10.51 1.78
N ALA A 24 19.20 -9.28 1.36
CA ALA A 24 20.10 -8.13 1.55
C ALA A 24 20.16 -7.58 3.01
N GLY A 25 19.43 -8.19 3.94
CA GLY A 25 19.27 -7.75 5.33
C GLY A 25 17.86 -7.26 5.62
N ALA A 26 17.67 -6.62 6.77
CA ALA A 26 16.37 -6.05 7.12
C ALA A 26 16.07 -4.81 6.26
N VAL A 27 14.85 -4.69 5.71
CA VAL A 27 14.43 -3.49 4.99
C VAL A 27 14.33 -2.31 5.98
N GLY A 28 14.98 -1.21 5.64
CA GLY A 28 15.00 0.00 6.45
C GLY A 28 13.67 0.76 6.42
N CYS A 29 13.43 1.55 7.46
CA CYS A 29 12.34 2.50 7.53
C CYS A 29 12.83 3.82 8.13
N SER A 30 12.12 4.91 7.86
CA SER A 30 12.38 6.22 8.44
C SER A 30 11.07 6.95 8.64
N VAL A 31 10.93 7.61 9.79
CA VAL A 31 9.79 8.50 10.06
C VAL A 31 10.22 9.90 9.61
N CYS A 32 9.58 10.39 8.55
CA CYS A 32 9.92 11.67 7.94
C CYS A 32 8.90 12.74 8.33
N ALA A 33 9.38 13.93 8.68
CA ALA A 33 8.55 15.12 8.84
C ALA A 33 8.65 15.98 7.57
N VAL A 34 7.52 16.52 7.11
CA VAL A 34 7.53 17.56 6.08
C VAL A 34 7.96 18.91 6.68
N PRO A 35 8.68 19.77 5.93
CA PRO A 35 9.01 21.10 6.43
C PRO A 35 7.74 21.91 6.73
N ALA A 36 7.84 22.85 7.69
CA ALA A 36 6.73 23.71 8.06
C ALA A 36 6.13 24.42 6.81
N ASN A 37 4.80 24.54 6.78
CA ASN A 37 4.05 25.18 5.68
C ASN A 37 4.19 24.52 4.30
N SER A 38 4.71 23.28 4.22
CA SER A 38 4.86 22.58 2.94
C SER A 38 3.62 21.80 2.50
N GLY A 39 2.56 21.78 3.32
CA GLY A 39 1.33 21.06 3.06
C GLY A 39 1.27 19.69 3.74
N ALA A 40 0.41 18.80 3.21
CA ALA A 40 0.16 17.48 3.80
C ALA A 40 0.52 16.36 2.82
N VAL A 41 0.91 15.20 3.36
CA VAL A 41 1.27 14.01 2.59
C VAL A 41 0.13 13.00 2.62
N TYR A 42 -0.06 12.29 1.51
CA TYR A 42 -0.98 11.16 1.42
C TYR A 42 -0.42 10.08 0.50
N VAL A 43 -0.92 8.86 0.65
CA VAL A 43 -0.64 7.75 -0.26
C VAL A 43 -1.81 7.62 -1.23
N GLN A 44 -1.48 7.50 -2.51
CA GLN A 44 -2.43 7.15 -3.55
C GLN A 44 -2.14 5.73 -4.03
N TYR A 45 -3.02 4.80 -3.68
CA TYR A 45 -2.93 3.41 -4.10
C TYR A 45 -3.48 3.23 -5.51
N GLY A 46 -2.86 2.34 -6.28
CA GLY A 46 -3.21 2.04 -7.66
C GLY A 46 -2.88 3.10 -8.68
N ARG A 47 -1.87 3.92 -8.38
CA ARG A 47 -1.31 4.88 -9.35
C ARG A 47 0.16 5.17 -9.08
N GLY A 48 0.96 5.20 -10.15
CA GLY A 48 2.38 5.56 -10.12
C GLY A 48 2.68 7.06 -10.11
N SER A 49 1.67 7.93 -9.99
CA SER A 49 1.81 9.37 -9.86
C SER A 49 0.55 10.00 -9.26
N CYS A 50 0.68 11.17 -8.65
CA CYS A 50 -0.46 11.87 -8.05
C CYS A 50 -1.49 12.27 -9.11
N SER A 51 -2.77 11.94 -8.89
CA SER A 51 -3.86 12.36 -9.78
C SER A 51 -4.18 13.85 -9.66
N ASP A 52 -4.07 14.41 -8.46
CA ASP A 52 -4.29 15.85 -8.24
C ASP A 52 -3.14 16.66 -8.86
N ALA A 53 -3.48 17.54 -9.79
CA ALA A 53 -2.51 18.37 -10.52
C ALA A 53 -1.75 19.36 -9.63
N SER A 54 -2.29 19.69 -8.45
CA SER A 54 -1.61 20.54 -7.46
C SER A 54 -0.68 19.76 -6.54
N SER A 55 -0.70 18.43 -6.59
CA SER A 55 0.13 17.56 -5.75
C SER A 55 1.43 17.21 -6.47
N THR A 56 2.52 17.16 -5.71
CA THR A 56 3.81 16.69 -6.20
C THR A 56 4.00 15.23 -5.80
N THR A 57 4.40 14.39 -6.76
CA THR A 57 4.80 13.01 -6.48
C THR A 57 6.18 13.04 -5.82
N LEU A 58 6.27 12.61 -4.56
CA LEU A 58 7.53 12.48 -3.84
C LEU A 58 8.29 11.24 -4.31
N TYR A 59 7.58 10.12 -4.42
CA TYR A 59 8.07 8.91 -5.09
C TYR A 59 6.89 8.05 -5.53
N ALA A 60 7.15 7.20 -6.52
CA ALA A 60 6.28 6.13 -6.97
C ALA A 60 6.91 4.78 -6.62
N GLY A 61 6.09 3.82 -6.25
CA GLY A 61 6.56 2.53 -5.79
C GLY A 61 5.52 1.43 -5.91
N TRP A 62 5.68 0.41 -5.08
CA TRP A 62 4.82 -0.76 -5.02
C TRP A 62 4.21 -0.90 -3.64
N VAL A 63 3.04 -1.50 -3.57
CA VAL A 63 2.35 -1.74 -2.30
C VAL A 63 2.85 -3.03 -1.69
N ALA A 64 3.33 -2.98 -0.44
CA ALA A 64 3.69 -4.19 0.29
C ALA A 64 2.57 -4.66 1.21
N GLY A 65 2.54 -5.97 1.46
CA GLY A 65 1.63 -6.64 2.39
C GLY A 65 2.19 -7.99 2.85
N SER A 66 1.41 -8.71 3.65
CA SER A 66 1.68 -10.11 3.99
C SER A 66 1.13 -11.04 2.92
N HIS A 67 1.75 -12.21 2.76
CA HIS A 67 1.18 -13.29 1.94
C HIS A 67 -0.23 -13.64 2.42
N TYR A 68 -1.16 -13.85 1.49
CA TYR A 68 -2.59 -14.01 1.77
C TYR A 68 -2.94 -15.15 2.76
N SER A 69 -2.06 -16.15 2.91
CA SER A 69 -2.22 -17.27 3.85
C SER A 69 -1.36 -17.18 5.12
N SER A 70 -0.65 -16.07 5.35
CA SER A 70 0.18 -15.88 6.54
C SER A 70 -0.59 -15.17 7.66
N GLU A 71 -0.62 -15.76 8.86
CA GLU A 71 -1.25 -15.17 10.07
C GLU A 71 -0.31 -14.24 10.87
N GLY A 72 0.92 -14.01 10.37
CA GLY A 72 1.95 -13.22 11.04
C GLY A 72 2.88 -12.53 10.04
N GLY A 73 3.74 -11.65 10.54
CA GLY A 73 4.67 -10.87 9.71
C GLY A 73 4.36 -9.38 9.62
N GLY A 74 3.57 -8.84 10.56
CA GLY A 74 3.57 -7.41 10.91
C GLY A 74 2.78 -6.45 10.02
N PHE A 75 2.39 -6.85 8.81
CA PHE A 75 1.68 -5.94 7.89
C PHE A 75 0.16 -6.10 7.99
N SER A 76 -0.42 -5.52 9.05
CA SER A 76 -1.85 -5.18 9.03
C SER A 76 -2.12 -3.95 8.16
N THR A 77 -1.09 -3.20 7.77
CA THR A 77 -1.16 -2.00 6.92
C THR A 77 -0.53 -2.25 5.55
N TYR A 78 -0.87 -1.44 4.57
CA TYR A 78 -0.35 -1.52 3.20
C TYR A 78 0.63 -0.37 2.91
N PRO A 79 1.91 -0.45 3.31
CA PRO A 79 2.86 0.62 3.04
C PRO A 79 3.17 0.75 1.55
N CYS A 80 3.37 1.99 1.11
CA CYS A 80 3.94 2.28 -0.20
C CYS A 80 5.47 2.24 -0.11
N MET A 81 6.09 1.28 -0.78
CA MET A 81 7.53 1.04 -0.67
C MET A 81 8.30 1.95 -1.63
N HIS A 82 9.43 2.48 -1.16
CA HIS A 82 10.30 3.32 -2.00
C HIS A 82 10.97 2.46 -3.10
N PRO A 83 11.08 2.93 -4.37
CA PRO A 83 11.61 2.11 -5.47
C PRO A 83 13.10 1.81 -5.32
N THR A 84 13.83 2.61 -4.54
CA THR A 84 15.23 2.35 -4.19
C THR A 84 15.33 2.01 -2.70
N PRO A 85 15.35 0.72 -2.31
CA PRO A 85 15.41 0.32 -0.92
C PRO A 85 16.75 0.63 -0.27
N GLN A 86 16.71 0.81 1.06
CA GLN A 86 17.88 0.81 1.92
C GLN A 86 17.76 -0.34 2.91
N TYR A 87 18.88 -1.01 3.19
CA TYR A 87 18.92 -2.18 4.06
C TYR A 87 19.76 -1.92 5.30
N PHE A 88 19.30 -2.47 6.43
CA PHE A 88 20.08 -2.55 7.66
C PHE A 88 20.78 -3.91 7.72
N THR A 89 22.04 -3.94 7.29
CA THR A 89 22.82 -5.18 7.07
C THR A 89 23.32 -5.83 8.36
N ALA A 90 23.28 -5.14 9.50
CA ALA A 90 23.61 -5.73 10.80
C ALA A 90 22.62 -6.84 11.21
N ILE A 91 21.44 -6.89 10.59
CA ILE A 91 20.48 -7.98 10.71
C ILE A 91 20.60 -8.84 9.46
N SER A 92 21.39 -9.92 9.54
CA SER A 92 21.68 -10.80 8.40
C SER A 92 20.64 -11.90 8.16
N SER A 93 19.76 -12.17 9.13
CA SER A 93 18.70 -13.18 9.01
C SER A 93 17.34 -12.64 9.50
N PRO A 94 16.70 -11.73 8.72
CA PRO A 94 15.33 -11.32 8.99
C PRO A 94 14.35 -12.48 8.83
N HIS A 95 13.46 -12.63 9.80
CA HIS A 95 12.52 -13.75 9.94
C HIS A 95 11.07 -13.39 9.61
N SER A 96 10.83 -12.15 9.15
CA SER A 96 9.54 -11.74 8.61
C SER A 96 9.68 -11.35 7.14
N THR A 97 8.64 -11.54 6.35
CA THR A 97 8.65 -11.32 4.91
C THR A 97 7.59 -10.31 4.49
N MET A 98 7.96 -9.42 3.58
CA MET A 98 7.07 -8.57 2.79
C MET A 98 6.89 -9.12 1.39
N TYR A 99 5.66 -9.09 0.93
CA TYR A 99 5.22 -9.47 -0.42
C TYR A 99 4.62 -8.25 -1.09
N GLY A 100 4.63 -8.20 -2.42
CA GLY A 100 3.83 -7.23 -3.16
C GLY A 100 2.34 -7.52 -3.02
N VAL A 101 1.52 -6.51 -3.30
CA VAL A 101 0.07 -6.66 -3.30
C VAL A 101 -0.46 -6.73 -4.71
N GLU A 102 -1.30 -7.73 -5.00
CA GLU A 102 -1.91 -7.93 -6.30
C GLU A 102 -3.40 -7.55 -6.27
N TYR A 103 -3.92 -7.06 -7.38
CA TYR A 103 -5.38 -6.88 -7.52
C TYR A 103 -6.08 -8.20 -7.78
N GLU A 104 -7.19 -8.39 -7.07
CA GLU A 104 -8.03 -9.57 -7.21
C GLU A 104 -9.46 -9.18 -7.53
N ARG A 105 -10.06 -9.85 -8.51
CA ARG A 105 -11.46 -9.61 -8.94
C ARG A 105 -11.75 -8.14 -9.28
N ALA A 106 -10.77 -7.46 -9.86
CA ALA A 106 -10.85 -6.07 -10.32
C ALA A 106 -10.38 -5.97 -11.79
N PRO A 107 -10.63 -4.83 -12.48
CA PRO A 107 -9.88 -4.49 -13.69
C PRO A 107 -8.37 -4.62 -13.44
N ASN A 108 -7.62 -5.18 -14.39
CA ASN A 108 -6.20 -5.52 -14.24
C ASN A 108 -5.89 -6.53 -13.10
N SER A 109 -6.72 -7.58 -12.97
CA SER A 109 -6.44 -8.70 -12.05
C SER A 109 -5.02 -9.22 -12.22
N ASN A 110 -4.39 -9.56 -11.11
CA ASN A 110 -2.99 -10.00 -10.97
C ASN A 110 -1.94 -8.93 -11.25
N PHE A 111 -2.32 -7.68 -11.51
CA PHE A 111 -1.31 -6.62 -11.55
C PHE A 111 -0.82 -6.34 -10.13
N ASP A 112 0.49 -6.16 -10.01
CA ASP A 112 1.17 -5.77 -8.79
C ASP A 112 0.93 -4.29 -8.52
N ALA A 113 0.14 -4.00 -7.50
CA ALA A 113 -0.38 -2.67 -7.22
C ALA A 113 0.72 -1.61 -7.10
N ALA A 114 0.62 -0.57 -7.94
CA ALA A 114 1.38 0.65 -7.78
C ALA A 114 0.90 1.45 -6.58
N CYS A 115 1.77 2.31 -6.10
CA CYS A 115 1.39 3.42 -5.23
C CYS A 115 2.26 4.63 -5.52
N SER A 116 1.79 5.80 -5.09
CA SER A 116 2.57 7.01 -5.06
C SER A 116 2.37 7.74 -3.75
N VAL A 117 3.45 8.30 -3.22
CA VAL A 117 3.40 9.20 -2.08
C VAL A 117 3.38 10.62 -2.59
N CYS A 118 2.34 11.34 -2.22
CA CYS A 118 1.98 12.63 -2.77
C CYS A 118 2.01 13.70 -1.70
N GLN A 119 2.55 14.85 -2.04
CA GLN A 119 2.51 16.03 -1.20
C GLN A 119 1.61 17.07 -1.82
N ARG A 120 0.54 17.46 -1.11
CA ARG A 120 -0.37 18.53 -1.49
C ARG A 120 0.03 19.81 -0.77
N PRO A 121 0.58 20.83 -1.48
CA PRO A 121 0.89 22.13 -0.89
C PRO A 121 -0.36 22.77 -0.30
N ALA A 122 -0.21 23.58 0.74
CA ALA A 122 -1.30 24.31 1.43
C ALA A 122 -2.42 23.45 2.05
N ALA A 123 -2.41 22.13 1.90
CA ALA A 123 -3.29 21.25 2.67
C ALA A 123 -2.80 21.17 4.11
N MET A 124 -3.67 21.42 5.08
CA MET A 124 -3.34 21.25 6.50
C MET A 124 -3.34 19.78 6.91
N GLN A 125 -4.22 18.98 6.30
CA GLN A 125 -4.36 17.55 6.55
C GLN A 125 -4.98 16.87 5.33
N THR A 126 -4.81 15.54 5.26
CA THR A 126 -5.49 14.66 4.32
C THR A 126 -6.25 13.59 5.10
N TYR A 127 -7.35 13.11 4.54
CA TYR A 127 -8.12 12.01 5.11
C TYR A 127 -8.97 11.35 4.02
N VAL A 128 -9.37 10.10 4.27
CA VAL A 128 -10.27 9.36 3.38
C VAL A 128 -11.71 9.56 3.84
N GLN A 129 -12.59 10.01 2.94
CA GLN A 129 -14.03 9.97 3.14
C GLN A 129 -14.59 8.62 2.66
N TRP A 130 -14.64 7.62 3.53
CA TRP A 130 -15.20 6.31 3.21
C TRP A 130 -16.66 6.42 2.74
N GLY A 131 -17.01 5.69 1.67
CA GLY A 131 -18.32 5.78 1.03
C GLY A 131 -18.47 6.90 -0.02
N ARG A 132 -17.41 7.68 -0.29
CA ARG A 132 -17.36 8.68 -1.38
C ARG A 132 -16.40 8.22 -2.49
N GLY A 133 -16.94 7.73 -3.60
CA GLY A 133 -16.15 7.14 -4.70
C GLY A 133 -15.95 8.05 -5.93
N SER A 134 -16.51 9.26 -5.94
CA SER A 134 -16.44 10.20 -7.07
C SER A 134 -15.91 11.58 -6.68
N SER A 135 -16.30 12.09 -5.51
CA SER A 135 -15.80 13.36 -4.97
C SER A 135 -15.95 13.44 -3.44
N CYS A 136 -15.13 14.29 -2.83
CA CYS A 136 -15.29 14.71 -1.44
C CYS A 136 -16.52 15.62 -1.28
N SER A 137 -16.96 15.74 -0.02
CA SER A 137 -18.03 16.64 0.42
C SER A 137 -17.51 17.72 1.38
N ASN A 138 -18.39 18.65 1.78
CA ASN A 138 -18.07 19.80 2.64
C ASN A 138 -17.12 20.81 2.00
N ASP A 139 -17.19 20.97 0.68
CA ASP A 139 -16.32 21.85 -0.11
C ASP A 139 -14.82 21.54 0.02
N HIS A 140 -14.49 20.32 0.46
CA HIS A 140 -13.11 19.85 0.50
C HIS A 140 -12.62 19.43 -0.89
N VAL A 141 -11.33 19.64 -1.12
CA VAL A 141 -10.68 19.26 -2.39
C VAL A 141 -10.56 17.74 -2.49
N THR A 142 -11.00 17.19 -3.62
CA THR A 142 -10.82 15.76 -3.93
C THR A 142 -9.42 15.56 -4.51
N LEU A 143 -8.56 14.84 -3.78
CA LEU A 143 -7.18 14.55 -4.24
C LEU A 143 -7.15 13.38 -5.24
N TYR A 144 -7.94 12.34 -4.97
CA TYR A 144 -8.28 11.28 -5.90
C TYR A 144 -9.54 10.57 -5.42
N SER A 145 -10.14 9.78 -6.31
CA SER A 145 -11.33 8.98 -6.03
C SER A 145 -11.06 7.54 -6.44
N GLY A 146 -11.73 6.62 -5.76
CA GLY A 146 -11.45 5.20 -5.89
C GLY A 146 -12.52 4.32 -5.28
N TYR A 147 -12.17 3.07 -5.05
CA TYR A 147 -12.99 2.09 -4.36
C TYR A 147 -12.25 1.56 -3.12
N ALA A 148 -13.02 1.12 -2.13
CA ALA A 148 -12.44 0.53 -0.92
C ALA A 148 -11.95 -0.90 -1.21
N ALA A 149 -10.72 -1.21 -0.81
CA ALA A 149 -10.13 -2.53 -0.97
C ALA A 149 -9.38 -2.98 0.28
N ALA A 150 -9.33 -4.30 0.50
CA ALA A 150 -8.53 -4.95 1.53
C ALA A 150 -8.28 -6.43 1.17
N GLY A 151 -7.73 -7.21 2.09
CA GLY A 151 -7.68 -8.67 1.99
C GLY A 151 -9.08 -9.30 1.92
N GLY A 152 -9.18 -10.39 1.19
CA GLY A 152 -10.45 -11.07 0.91
C GLY A 152 -10.98 -11.90 2.07
N GLU A 153 -12.28 -12.20 2.01
CA GLU A 153 -12.92 -13.18 2.91
C GLU A 153 -12.23 -14.56 2.74
N GLY A 154 -11.77 -15.15 3.84
CA GLY A 154 -11.08 -16.45 3.83
C GLY A 154 -9.55 -16.38 3.75
N ASN A 155 -8.98 -15.19 3.56
CA ASN A 155 -7.54 -14.97 3.70
C ASN A 155 -7.14 -15.00 5.18
N ALA A 156 -5.91 -15.43 5.46
CA ALA A 156 -5.37 -15.46 6.80
C ALA A 156 -4.98 -14.05 7.26
N GLY A 157 -5.19 -13.75 8.53
CA GLY A 157 -4.85 -12.45 9.12
C GLY A 157 -5.87 -11.35 8.86
N ARG A 158 -5.62 -10.17 9.45
CA ARG A 158 -6.43 -8.96 9.26
C ARG A 158 -5.64 -7.93 8.47
N THR A 159 -6.29 -7.32 7.49
CA THR A 159 -5.71 -6.25 6.66
C THR A 159 -6.45 -4.94 6.87
N GLU A 160 -5.75 -3.84 6.67
CA GLU A 160 -6.32 -2.49 6.63
C GLU A 160 -7.24 -2.31 5.41
N MET A 161 -8.22 -1.41 5.50
CA MET A 161 -8.99 -1.00 4.33
C MET A 161 -8.34 0.25 3.74
N VAL A 162 -8.08 0.25 2.42
CA VAL A 162 -7.48 1.36 1.68
C VAL A 162 -8.38 1.84 0.54
N CYS A 163 -8.17 3.07 0.07
CA CYS A 163 -8.83 3.60 -1.12
C CYS A 163 -7.91 3.42 -2.34
N VAL A 164 -8.34 2.61 -3.30
CA VAL A 164 -7.57 2.32 -4.51
C VAL A 164 -8.13 3.12 -5.69
N ASP A 165 -7.25 3.83 -6.40
CA ASP A 165 -7.58 4.62 -7.58
C ASP A 165 -8.26 3.78 -8.68
N HIS A 166 -9.25 4.36 -9.36
CA HIS A 166 -10.02 3.69 -10.42
C HIS A 166 -9.18 3.20 -11.61
N THR A 167 -7.91 3.63 -11.74
CA THR A 167 -7.01 3.14 -12.78
C THR A 167 -6.38 1.78 -12.47
N HIS A 168 -6.34 1.33 -11.22
CA HIS A 168 -5.78 0.03 -10.82
C HIS A 168 -4.39 -0.22 -11.43
N ALA A 169 -3.53 0.81 -11.41
CA ALA A 169 -2.25 0.72 -12.09
C ALA A 169 -1.31 -0.26 -11.37
N GLY A 170 -0.53 -0.98 -12.16
CA GLY A 170 0.60 -1.78 -11.69
C GLY A 170 1.86 -0.93 -11.50
N HIS A 171 2.80 -1.35 -10.64
CA HIS A 171 4.08 -0.67 -10.47
C HIS A 171 5.01 -0.85 -11.70
N ALA A 172 6.15 -0.17 -11.72
CA ALA A 172 7.01 -0.06 -12.90
C ALA A 172 7.55 -1.42 -13.42
N SER A 173 7.83 -2.34 -12.50
CA SER A 173 8.29 -3.72 -12.72
C SER A 173 7.17 -4.76 -12.63
N ASN A 174 5.90 -4.34 -12.74
CA ASN A 174 4.73 -5.21 -12.62
C ASN A 174 4.85 -6.48 -13.47
N ASP A 175 4.66 -7.64 -12.83
CA ASP A 175 4.52 -8.94 -13.46
C ASP A 175 3.08 -9.44 -13.25
N PRO A 176 2.23 -9.52 -14.29
CA PRO A 176 0.84 -9.96 -14.17
C PRO A 176 0.68 -11.46 -13.88
N ALA A 177 1.76 -12.14 -13.47
CA ALA A 177 1.73 -13.48 -12.92
C ALA A 177 1.02 -13.52 -11.57
N ASN A 178 0.37 -14.64 -11.26
CA ASN A 178 -0.25 -14.84 -9.95
C ASN A 178 0.82 -15.31 -8.95
N ASN A 179 1.47 -14.35 -8.30
CA ASN A 179 2.51 -14.55 -7.30
C ASN A 179 1.93 -14.76 -5.89
N ASN A 180 0.62 -14.58 -5.72
CA ASN A 180 -0.13 -14.76 -4.49
C ASN A 180 0.49 -14.02 -3.29
N GLY A 181 0.80 -12.74 -3.48
CA GLY A 181 1.36 -11.89 -2.42
C GLY A 181 0.33 -11.47 -1.37
N GLY A 182 0.35 -10.20 -0.99
CA GLY A 182 -0.83 -9.56 -0.43
C GLY A 182 -1.89 -9.39 -1.51
N LEU A 183 -3.17 -9.28 -1.13
CA LEU A 183 -4.25 -9.19 -2.11
C LEU A 183 -5.17 -8.01 -1.82
N PHE A 184 -5.59 -7.33 -2.88
CA PHE A 184 -6.63 -6.31 -2.87
C PHE A 184 -7.91 -6.83 -3.53
N TYR A 185 -8.91 -7.08 -2.70
CA TYR A 185 -10.28 -7.34 -3.11
C TYR A 185 -11.14 -6.10 -2.93
N PRO A 186 -11.97 -5.72 -3.91
CA PRO A 186 -12.99 -4.69 -3.73
C PRO A 186 -13.98 -5.06 -2.62
N HIS A 187 -14.26 -4.12 -1.72
CA HIS A 187 -15.26 -4.32 -0.68
C HIS A 187 -16.69 -4.18 -1.20
N LYS A 188 -17.55 -5.09 -0.75
CA LYS A 188 -19.01 -4.99 -0.84
C LYS A 188 -19.58 -4.53 0.49
N ALA A 189 -20.56 -3.62 0.47
CA ALA A 189 -21.40 -3.33 1.63
C ALA A 189 -22.66 -4.21 1.57
N ILE A 190 -23.10 -4.73 2.72
CA ILE A 190 -24.32 -5.55 2.83
C ILE A 190 -25.40 -4.70 3.49
N GLY A 191 -26.49 -4.43 2.77
CA GLY A 191 -27.65 -3.71 3.32
C GLY A 191 -28.37 -4.52 4.40
N GLY A 192 -28.90 -3.85 5.43
CA GLY A 192 -29.56 -4.46 6.60
C GLY A 192 -28.65 -4.72 7.81
N SER A 193 -27.34 -4.56 7.65
CA SER A 193 -26.37 -4.49 8.77
C SER A 193 -25.73 -3.10 8.88
N ALA A 194 -26.23 -2.14 8.09
CA ALA A 194 -25.67 -0.81 7.91
C ALA A 194 -26.74 0.29 8.03
N ASP A 195 -27.93 -0.07 8.50
CA ASP A 195 -29.12 0.75 8.76
C ASP A 195 -29.29 1.07 10.25
#